data_AF-A0A7S3ARZ4-F1
#
_entry.id   AF-A0A7S3ARZ4-F1
#
_cell.length_a   1.000
_cell.length_b   1.000
_cell.length_c   1.000
_cell.angle_alpha   90.00
_cell.angle_beta   90.00
_cell.angle_gamma   90.00
#
_symmetry.space_group_name_H-M   'P 1'
#
loop_
_entity.id
_entity.type
_entity.pdbx_description
1 polymer ?
#
loop_
_entity_poly.entity_id
_entity_poly.type
_entity_poly.pdbx_seq_one_letter_code
_entity_poly.pdbx_strand_id
1 'polypeptide(L)'
;GAVLQGAAPHQSVTTGGGACRRGQTGEAPCADMSTRTFPMAPLAALLDAFGAPRVVDYLSLDVEGHEEAVLAHFPFDRYTFRALTIERPSKGLQRVLVDAGYVRGLSAPIGGRSGDQLWLHRTVPGGVDAASRRASIGIQALSTPPTLEIPASEI
;
A
#
# COMPACT_ATOMS: atom_id res chain seq x y z
N GLY A 1 -20.82 19.56 -0.20
CA GLY A 1 -20.36 19.04 1.10
C GLY A 1 -21.25 17.90 1.49
N ALA A 2 -20.73 16.67 1.47
CA ALA A 2 -21.44 15.50 1.95
C ALA A 2 -20.98 15.23 3.39
N VAL A 3 -21.90 15.40 4.34
CA VAL A 3 -21.68 14.98 5.72
C VAL A 3 -21.82 13.46 5.73
N LEU A 4 -20.76 12.76 6.13
CA LEU A 4 -20.77 11.31 6.35
C LEU A 4 -21.65 11.02 7.59
N GLN A 5 -22.94 10.81 7.39
CA GLN A 5 -23.88 10.42 8.46
C GLN A 5 -24.20 8.92 8.34
N GLY A 6 -23.57 8.16 9.23
CA GLY A 6 -23.76 6.74 9.50
C GLY A 6 -22.81 6.37 10.64
N ALA A 7 -23.14 5.38 11.47
CA ALA A 7 -22.21 4.90 12.50
C ALA A 7 -20.92 4.44 11.80
N ALA A 8 -19.87 5.26 11.89
CA ALA A 8 -18.61 4.97 11.24
C ALA A 8 -18.04 3.70 11.87
N PRO A 9 -17.60 2.71 11.08
CA PRO A 9 -16.89 1.59 11.67
C PRO A 9 -15.65 2.13 12.38
N HIS A 10 -15.34 1.57 13.54
CA HIS A 10 -14.28 2.04 14.41
C HIS A 10 -13.23 0.94 14.60
N GLN A 11 -11.95 1.30 14.49
CA GLN A 11 -10.85 0.43 14.90
C GLN A 11 -10.41 0.81 16.31
N SER A 12 -10.31 -0.21 17.17
CA SER A 12 -9.70 -0.08 18.49
C SER A 12 -8.24 -0.47 18.37
N VAL A 13 -7.35 0.50 18.55
CA VAL A 13 -5.90 0.24 18.57
C VAL A 13 -5.44 0.26 20.01
N THR A 14 -4.81 -0.83 20.43
CA THR A 14 -4.14 -0.90 21.73
C THR A 14 -2.68 -0.50 21.53
N THR A 15 -2.29 0.68 22.02
CA THR A 15 -0.90 1.14 21.96
C THR A 15 -0.26 1.04 23.33
N GLY A 16 0.77 0.21 23.45
CA GLY A 16 1.68 0.23 24.59
C GLY A 16 2.85 -0.74 24.48
N GLY A 17 4.05 -0.22 24.79
CA GLY A 17 5.24 -0.93 25.26
C GLY A 17 5.96 -1.84 24.27
N GLY A 18 7.15 -1.43 23.84
CA GLY A 18 8.10 -2.30 23.13
C GLY A 18 8.35 -3.62 23.87
N ALA A 19 8.75 -4.65 23.11
CA ALA A 19 8.95 -6.01 23.59
C ALA A 19 9.71 -6.09 24.93
N CYS A 20 8.99 -6.36 26.03
CA CYS A 20 9.59 -6.76 27.30
C CYS A 20 10.32 -8.09 27.08
N ARG A 21 11.67 -8.05 27.06
CA ARG A 21 12.47 -9.28 27.07
C ARG A 21 12.30 -9.93 28.44
N ARG A 22 11.84 -11.18 28.44
CA ARG A 22 11.77 -12.02 29.63
C ARG A 22 13.17 -12.20 30.23
N GLY A 23 13.39 -11.67 31.41
CA GLY A 23 14.56 -12.00 32.23
C GLY A 23 15.16 -10.80 32.95
N GLN A 24 14.51 -10.35 34.02
CA GLN A 24 15.16 -9.80 35.21
C GLN A 24 14.11 -9.68 36.33
N THR A 25 14.40 -10.29 37.48
CA THR A 25 13.54 -10.27 38.67
C THR A 25 13.49 -8.86 39.24
N GLY A 26 12.36 -8.16 39.04
CA GLY A 26 12.11 -6.83 39.61
C GLY A 26 11.38 -5.82 38.72
N GLU A 27 10.56 -6.24 37.74
CA GLU A 27 9.91 -5.30 36.83
C GLU A 27 8.69 -4.60 37.47
N ALA A 28 8.66 -3.27 37.31
CA ALA A 28 7.48 -2.43 37.52
C ALA A 28 6.29 -2.95 36.67
N PRO A 29 5.03 -2.74 37.10
CA PRO A 29 3.87 -3.18 36.33
C PRO A 29 3.98 -2.67 34.90
N CYS A 30 3.80 -3.57 33.92
CA CYS A 30 3.69 -3.23 32.51
C CYS A 30 2.71 -2.05 32.38
N ALA A 31 3.16 -0.98 31.72
CA ALA A 31 2.42 0.27 31.64
C ALA A 31 0.95 0.06 31.21
N ASP A 32 0.07 0.89 31.77
CA ASP A 32 -1.36 0.91 31.48
C ASP A 32 -1.60 1.05 29.96
N MET A 33 -2.23 0.03 29.39
CA MET A 33 -2.53 -0.05 27.96
C MET A 33 -3.77 0.78 27.66
N SER A 34 -3.59 2.04 27.24
CA SER A 34 -4.72 2.88 26.85
C SER A 34 -5.30 2.42 25.50
N THR A 35 -6.57 2.03 25.46
CA THR A 35 -7.29 1.80 24.20
C THR A 35 -7.69 3.14 23.58
N ARG A 36 -7.39 3.34 22.30
CA ARG A 36 -7.87 4.49 21.52
C ARG A 36 -8.77 4.00 20.39
N THR A 37 -9.83 4.75 20.15
CA THR A 37 -10.79 4.47 19.08
C THR A 37 -10.66 5.52 17.99
N PHE A 38 -10.57 5.09 16.74
CA PHE A 38 -10.50 5.99 15.59
C PHE A 38 -11.69 5.78 14.65
N PRO A 39 -12.28 6.84 14.08
CA PRO A 39 -13.26 6.70 13.01
C PRO A 39 -12.60 6.17 11.75
N MET A 40 -13.26 5.24 11.06
CA MET A 40 -12.88 4.79 9.74
C MET A 40 -13.90 5.22 8.69
N ALA A 41 -13.40 5.42 7.47
CA ALA A 41 -14.23 5.68 6.31
C ALA A 41 -13.77 4.79 5.15
N PRO A 42 -14.70 4.34 4.27
CA PRO A 42 -14.32 3.72 3.02
C PRO A 42 -13.45 4.65 2.18
N LEU A 43 -12.43 4.11 1.50
CA LEU A 43 -11.54 4.91 0.65
C LEU A 43 -12.31 5.73 -0.38
N ALA A 44 -13.32 5.16 -1.04
CA ALA A 44 -14.15 5.88 -2.01
C ALA A 44 -14.90 7.07 -1.39
N ALA A 45 -15.33 6.97 -0.14
CA ALA A 45 -16.00 8.06 0.56
C ALA A 45 -15.05 9.24 0.80
N LEU A 46 -13.78 8.96 1.13
CA LEU A 46 -12.74 9.98 1.23
C LEU A 46 -12.46 10.63 -0.14
N LEU A 47 -12.30 9.82 -1.18
CA LEU A 47 -12.08 10.33 -2.54
C LEU A 47 -13.24 11.23 -3.01
N ASP A 48 -14.49 10.83 -2.75
CA ASP A 48 -15.67 11.64 -3.08
C ASP A 48 -15.71 12.95 -2.27
N ALA A 49 -15.45 12.89 -0.97
CA ALA A 49 -15.51 14.05 -0.08
C ALA A 49 -14.51 15.14 -0.46
N PHE A 50 -13.34 14.75 -0.98
CA PHE A 50 -12.28 15.67 -1.42
C PHE A 50 -12.29 15.94 -2.93
N GLY A 51 -13.29 15.45 -3.67
CA GLY A 51 -13.42 15.71 -5.11
C GLY A 51 -12.25 15.13 -5.92
N ALA A 52 -11.71 13.99 -5.51
CA ALA A 52 -10.63 13.32 -6.20
C ALA A 52 -11.04 12.96 -7.64
N PRO A 53 -10.09 12.97 -8.59
CA PRO A 53 -10.40 12.58 -9.97
C PRO A 53 -10.82 11.10 -10.04
N ARG A 54 -11.70 10.79 -11.00
CA ARG A 54 -12.13 9.40 -11.26
C ARG A 54 -10.99 8.52 -11.80
N VAL A 55 -9.96 9.15 -12.37
CA VAL A 55 -8.72 8.49 -12.79
C VAL A 55 -7.58 9.06 -11.98
N VAL A 56 -6.98 8.23 -11.14
CA VAL A 56 -5.83 8.55 -10.30
C VAL A 56 -4.60 7.84 -10.88
N ASP A 57 -3.46 8.51 -10.93
CA ASP A 57 -2.26 7.91 -11.54
C ASP A 57 -1.69 6.77 -10.71
N TYR A 58 -1.66 6.91 -9.39
CA TYR A 58 -0.98 5.98 -8.51
C TYR A 58 -1.60 5.91 -7.12
N LEU A 59 -1.66 4.71 -6.55
CA LEU A 59 -1.99 4.46 -5.15
C LEU A 59 -0.98 3.46 -4.56
N SER A 60 -0.40 3.79 -3.41
CA SER A 60 0.34 2.85 -2.57
C SER A 60 -0.53 2.50 -1.38
N LEU A 61 -0.77 1.21 -1.14
CA LEU A 61 -1.60 0.72 -0.05
C LEU A 61 -0.81 -0.22 0.84
N ASP A 62 -0.58 0.25 2.05
CA ASP A 62 0.00 -0.49 3.17
C ASP A 62 -0.82 -0.09 4.40
N VAL A 63 -1.67 -1.02 4.85
CA VAL A 63 -2.61 -0.80 5.97
C VAL A 63 -2.47 -1.91 7.00
N GLU A 64 -1.25 -2.43 7.14
CA GLU A 64 -0.86 -3.40 8.15
C GLU A 64 -1.77 -4.65 8.13
N GLY A 65 -1.98 -5.22 6.92
CA GLY A 65 -2.71 -6.48 6.72
C GLY A 65 -4.22 -6.32 6.48
N HIS A 66 -4.70 -5.10 6.25
CA HIS A 66 -6.13 -4.81 6.00
C HIS A 66 -6.42 -4.45 4.53
N GLU A 67 -5.53 -4.77 3.60
CA GLU A 67 -5.60 -4.35 2.20
C GLU A 67 -6.87 -4.88 1.52
N GLU A 68 -7.24 -6.13 1.81
CA GLU A 68 -8.48 -6.74 1.31
C GLU A 68 -9.72 -6.04 1.87
N ALA A 69 -9.72 -5.64 3.14
CA ALA A 69 -10.84 -4.91 3.72
C ALA A 69 -11.06 -3.54 3.07
N VAL A 70 -9.97 -2.87 2.67
CA VAL A 70 -10.02 -1.58 1.97
C VAL A 70 -10.52 -1.73 0.52
N LEU A 71 -10.08 -2.77 -0.19
CA LEU A 71 -10.25 -2.86 -1.64
C LEU A 71 -11.30 -3.87 -2.13
N ALA A 72 -11.72 -4.85 -1.33
CA ALA A 72 -12.65 -5.90 -1.77
C ALA A 72 -14.01 -5.36 -2.27
N HIS A 73 -14.46 -4.23 -1.70
CA HIS A 73 -15.71 -3.56 -2.07
C HIS A 73 -15.47 -2.18 -2.69
N PHE A 74 -14.23 -1.89 -3.09
CA PHE A 74 -13.91 -0.61 -3.71
C PHE A 74 -14.58 -0.50 -5.09
N PRO A 75 -15.24 0.62 -5.42
CA PRO A 75 -15.98 0.77 -6.68
C PRO A 75 -15.03 1.07 -7.84
N PHE A 76 -14.37 0.03 -8.36
CA PHE A 76 -13.44 0.13 -9.49
C PHE A 76 -14.11 0.54 -10.82
N ASP A 77 -15.43 0.50 -10.89
CA ASP A 77 -16.25 1.05 -11.98
C ASP A 77 -16.32 2.59 -11.95
N ARG A 78 -16.20 3.19 -10.76
CA ARG A 78 -16.23 4.64 -10.54
C ARG A 78 -14.84 5.26 -10.47
N TYR A 79 -13.87 4.52 -9.93
CA TYR A 79 -12.50 4.98 -9.73
C TYR A 79 -11.51 4.02 -10.37
N THR A 80 -10.57 4.57 -11.13
CA THR A 80 -9.46 3.84 -11.73
C THR A 80 -8.14 4.37 -11.21
N PHE A 81 -7.29 3.50 -10.69
CA PHE A 81 -5.89 3.78 -10.43
C PHE A 81 -5.08 3.26 -11.62
N ARG A 82 -4.23 4.07 -12.25
CA ARG A 82 -3.41 3.58 -13.38
C ARG A 82 -2.35 2.58 -12.92
N ALA A 83 -1.83 2.78 -11.71
CA ALA A 83 -0.94 1.85 -11.02
C ALA A 83 -1.28 1.76 -9.53
N LEU A 84 -1.08 0.57 -8.96
CA LEU A 84 -1.29 0.23 -7.55
C LEU A 84 -0.06 -0.51 -7.03
N THR A 85 0.47 -0.11 -5.89
CA THR A 85 1.38 -0.96 -5.11
C THR A 85 0.64 -1.39 -3.86
N ILE A 86 0.51 -2.70 -3.66
CA ILE A 86 -0.28 -3.27 -2.55
C ILE A 86 0.61 -4.21 -1.76
N GLU A 87 0.66 -4.01 -0.44
CA GLU A 87 1.35 -4.92 0.48
C GLU A 87 0.62 -6.29 0.49
N ARG A 88 1.33 -7.36 0.12
CA ARG A 88 0.89 -8.76 0.30
C ARG A 88 -0.59 -9.06 -0.01
N PRO A 89 -1.15 -8.68 -1.17
CA PRO A 89 -2.57 -8.87 -1.44
C PRO A 89 -2.95 -10.35 -1.41
N SER A 90 -4.05 -10.67 -0.72
CA SER A 90 -4.61 -12.02 -0.68
C SER A 90 -5.02 -12.51 -2.07
N LYS A 91 -5.20 -13.84 -2.25
CA LYS A 91 -5.68 -14.38 -3.53
C LYS A 91 -7.07 -13.85 -3.90
N GLY A 92 -7.92 -13.57 -2.91
CA GLY A 92 -9.24 -12.97 -3.11
C GLY A 92 -9.12 -11.56 -3.67
N LEU A 93 -8.30 -10.72 -3.03
CA LEU A 93 -8.03 -9.37 -3.53
C LEU A 93 -7.39 -9.38 -4.92
N GLN A 94 -6.44 -10.28 -5.19
CA GLN A 94 -5.85 -10.41 -6.53
C GLN A 94 -6.91 -10.72 -7.60
N ARG A 95 -7.92 -11.53 -7.27
CA ARG A 95 -9.04 -11.82 -8.19
C ARG A 95 -9.88 -10.56 -8.45
N VAL A 96 -10.22 -9.80 -7.41
CA VAL A 96 -10.93 -8.53 -7.53
C VAL A 96 -10.19 -7.56 -8.46
N LEU A 97 -8.87 -7.46 -8.34
CA LEU A 97 -8.05 -6.60 -9.20
C LEU A 97 -8.07 -7.06 -10.67
N VAL A 98 -7.96 -8.37 -10.92
CA VAL A 98 -8.05 -8.91 -12.29
C VAL A 98 -9.41 -8.62 -12.90
N ASP A 99 -10.50 -8.85 -12.15
CA ASP A 99 -11.87 -8.60 -12.61
C ASP A 99 -12.11 -7.09 -12.86
N ALA A 100 -11.41 -6.22 -12.13
CA ALA A 100 -11.38 -4.77 -12.33
C ALA A 100 -10.46 -4.29 -13.49
N GLY A 101 -9.82 -5.20 -14.24
CA GLY A 101 -9.01 -4.85 -15.40
C GLY A 101 -7.54 -4.51 -15.11
N TYR A 102 -7.03 -4.95 -13.96
CA TYR A 102 -5.62 -4.82 -13.60
C TYR A 102 -4.83 -6.08 -13.96
N VAL A 103 -3.55 -5.86 -14.26
CA VAL A 103 -2.57 -6.90 -14.55
C VAL A 103 -1.39 -6.71 -13.61
N ARG A 104 -0.84 -7.80 -13.10
CA ARG A 104 0.36 -7.76 -12.27
C ARG A 104 1.54 -7.23 -13.10
N GLY A 105 2.12 -6.11 -12.68
CA GLY A 105 3.15 -5.39 -13.44
C GLY A 105 4.53 -6.02 -13.39
N LEU A 106 4.81 -6.85 -12.37
CA LEU A 106 6.10 -7.52 -12.19
C LEU A 106 5.89 -8.99 -11.81
N SER A 107 6.75 -9.87 -12.34
CA SER A 107 6.69 -11.32 -12.07
C SER A 107 7.05 -11.66 -10.61
N ALA A 108 7.91 -10.87 -9.99
CA ALA A 108 8.32 -11.01 -8.60
C ALA A 108 7.76 -9.87 -7.73
N PRO A 109 7.56 -10.10 -6.41
CA PRO A 109 7.23 -9.02 -5.49
C PRO A 109 8.31 -7.93 -5.45
N ILE A 110 7.88 -6.69 -5.18
CA ILE A 110 8.77 -5.55 -4.94
C ILE A 110 9.33 -5.67 -3.52
N GLY A 111 10.63 -5.37 -3.32
CA GLY A 111 11.27 -5.42 -2.01
C GLY A 111 11.64 -6.82 -1.51
N GLY A 112 11.49 -7.86 -2.34
CA GLY A 112 11.91 -9.22 -2.01
C GLY A 112 10.92 -9.93 -1.07
N ARG A 113 11.26 -10.02 0.23
CA ARG A 113 10.49 -10.79 1.22
C ARG A 113 9.18 -10.12 1.65
N SER A 114 9.04 -8.82 1.41
CA SER A 114 7.87 -8.02 1.79
C SER A 114 6.60 -8.47 1.08
N GLY A 115 6.70 -9.00 -0.14
CA GLY A 115 5.53 -9.56 -0.84
C GLY A 115 4.64 -8.52 -1.53
N ASP A 116 5.09 -7.27 -1.59
CA ASP A 116 4.41 -6.16 -2.27
C ASP A 116 4.26 -6.42 -3.76
N GLN A 117 3.12 -6.04 -4.31
CA GLN A 117 2.82 -6.29 -5.71
C GLN A 117 2.44 -5.00 -6.41
N LEU A 118 3.07 -4.77 -7.56
CA LEU A 118 2.65 -3.75 -8.52
C LEU A 118 1.54 -4.31 -9.40
N TRP A 119 0.45 -3.57 -9.50
CA TRP A 119 -0.68 -3.83 -10.38
C TRP A 119 -0.91 -2.63 -11.29
N LEU A 120 -1.11 -2.89 -12.58
CA LEU A 120 -1.25 -1.88 -13.61
C LEU A 120 -2.63 -2.03 -14.25
N HIS A 121 -3.40 -0.95 -14.30
CA HIS A 121 -4.64 -0.97 -15.04
C HIS A 121 -4.34 -0.96 -16.54
N ARG A 122 -5.16 -1.65 -17.34
CA ARG A 122 -5.06 -1.70 -18.80
C ARG A 122 -5.01 -0.34 -19.51
N THR A 123 -5.47 0.73 -18.86
CA THR A 123 -5.44 2.11 -19.39
C THR A 123 -4.20 2.90 -18.97
N VAL A 124 -3.17 2.26 -18.39
CA VAL A 124 -1.91 2.95 -18.05
C VAL A 124 -1.28 3.56 -19.32
N PRO A 125 -0.78 4.81 -19.28
CA PRO A 125 -0.19 5.45 -20.45
C PRO A 125 1.00 4.67 -21.03
N GLY A 126 0.92 4.39 -22.35
CA GLY A 126 1.89 3.56 -23.06
C GLY A 126 1.64 2.05 -22.96
N GLY A 127 0.59 1.63 -22.26
CA GLY A 127 0.20 0.23 -22.11
C GLY A 127 0.96 -0.51 -21.01
N VAL A 128 0.40 -1.64 -20.58
CA VAL A 128 0.91 -2.46 -19.47
C VAL A 128 2.35 -2.91 -19.74
N ASP A 129 2.64 -3.43 -20.93
CA ASP A 129 3.97 -3.96 -21.24
C ASP A 129 5.09 -2.92 -21.14
N ALA A 130 4.84 -1.70 -21.63
CA ALA A 130 5.82 -0.62 -21.55
C ALA A 130 5.99 -0.12 -20.11
N ALA A 131 4.91 -0.07 -19.33
CA ALA A 131 4.98 0.27 -17.90
C ALA A 131 5.74 -0.80 -17.10
N SER A 132 5.44 -2.09 -17.31
CA SER A 132 6.14 -3.21 -16.68
C SER A 132 7.64 -3.21 -17.00
N ARG A 133 8.04 -2.98 -18.26
CA ARG A 133 9.45 -2.87 -18.63
C ARG A 133 10.17 -1.71 -17.91
N ARG A 134 9.53 -0.54 -17.84
CA ARG A 134 10.08 0.63 -17.13
C ARG A 134 10.26 0.34 -15.64
N ALA A 135 9.28 -0.31 -15.01
CA ALA A 135 9.37 -0.71 -13.61
C ALA A 135 10.53 -1.68 -13.36
N SER A 136 10.71 -2.69 -14.22
CA SER A 136 11.82 -3.66 -14.12
C SER A 136 13.19 -2.99 -14.23
N ILE A 137 13.36 -2.08 -15.20
CA ILE A 137 14.63 -1.33 -15.39
C ILE A 137 14.91 -0.46 -14.17
N GLY A 138 13.91 0.25 -13.65
CA GLY A 138 14.06 1.08 -12.46
C GLY A 138 14.55 0.28 -11.24
N ILE A 139 13.99 -0.91 -11.00
CA ILE A 139 14.43 -1.80 -9.92
C ILE A 139 15.88 -2.26 -10.11
N GLN A 140 16.27 -2.63 -11.33
CA GLN A 140 17.65 -3.02 -11.64
C GLN A 140 18.64 -1.88 -11.43
N ALA A 141 18.29 -0.67 -11.86
CA ALA A 141 19.11 0.52 -11.68
C ALA A 141 19.30 0.86 -10.19
N LEU A 142 18.24 0.73 -9.37
CA LEU A 142 18.34 0.93 -7.91
C LEU A 142 19.13 -0.17 -7.19
N SER A 143 19.19 -1.37 -7.76
CA SER A 143 19.97 -2.49 -7.19
C SER A 143 21.46 -2.42 -7.52
N THR A 144 21.85 -1.52 -8.42
CA THR A 144 23.24 -1.28 -8.79
C THR A 144 23.69 0.01 -8.10
N PRO A 145 24.58 -0.03 -7.09
CA PRO A 145 25.07 1.21 -6.49
C PRO A 145 25.75 2.04 -7.59
N PRO A 146 25.51 3.36 -7.67
CA PRO A 146 26.26 4.19 -8.59
C PRO A 146 27.75 4.04 -8.25
N THR A 147 28.55 3.55 -9.18
CA THR A 147 30.00 3.62 -9.06
C THR A 147 30.36 5.10 -9.14
N LEU A 148 30.57 5.73 -7.99
CA LEU A 148 31.21 7.03 -7.93
C LEU A 148 32.69 6.80 -8.24
N GLU A 149 33.04 6.79 -9.52
CA GLU A 149 34.43 6.91 -9.93
C GLU A 149 34.89 8.33 -9.60
N ILE A 150 35.43 8.53 -8.40
CA ILE A 150 36.22 9.73 -8.11
C ILE A 150 37.52 9.57 -8.91
N PRO A 151 37.78 10.41 -9.93
CA PRO A 151 39.01 10.32 -10.67
C PRO A 151 40.19 10.56 -9.72
N ALA A 152 41.24 9.74 -9.83
CA ALA A 152 42.42 9.80 -8.97
C ALA A 152 43.18 11.15 -9.04
N SER A 153 42.76 12.09 -9.89
CA SER A 153 43.24 13.47 -9.95
C SER A 153 42.66 14.38 -8.85
N GLU A 154 41.70 13.91 -8.05
CA GLU A 154 41.07 14.68 -6.95
C GLU A 154 41.44 14.16 -5.53
N ILE A 155 42.47 13.31 -5.41
CA ILE A 155 43.13 12.91 -4.15
C ILE A 155 44.59 13.35 -4.20
#